data_AF-A0A7S2MP30-F1
#
_entry.id   AF-A0A7S2MP30-F1
#
_cell.length_a   1.000
_cell.length_b   1.000
_cell.length_c   1.000
_cell.angle_alpha   90.00
_cell.angle_beta   90.00
_cell.angle_gamma   90.00
#
_symmetry.space_group_name_H-M   'P 1'
#
loop_
_entity.id
_entity.type
_entity.pdbx_description
1 polymer ?
#
loop_
_entity_poly.entity_id
_entity_poly.type
_entity_poly.pdbx_seq_one_letter_code
_entity_poly.pdbx_strand_id
1 'polypeptide(L)'
;KVVLESPMDLQWRIAALEDQLAAAAVTEKELRKALASEKDLRMFAETRAAKTMRESLDCADERPSWICVTCTLENDMDLGICSACQSPREGGERKSLEEEEDASLCSICMEAQRDAVFVHGKTAHQACCLACAEIVQQKGKPCPICQEPFMLVAKVF
;
A
#
# COMPACT_ATOMS: atom_id res chain seq x y z
N LYS A 1 26.14 9.86 72.25
CA LYS A 1 27.56 10.16 71.94
C LYS A 1 27.66 10.20 70.43
N VAL A 2 27.72 11.40 69.83
CA VAL A 2 27.87 11.52 68.37
C VAL A 2 29.32 11.16 68.06
N VAL A 3 29.54 10.06 67.35
CA VAL A 3 30.86 9.70 66.85
C VAL A 3 31.08 10.59 65.62
N LEU A 4 31.85 11.67 65.79
CA LEU A 4 32.28 12.46 64.66
C LEU A 4 33.31 11.64 63.89
N GLU A 5 33.06 11.38 62.61
CA GLU A 5 34.02 10.69 61.74
C GLU A 5 35.35 11.46 61.74
N SER A 6 36.46 10.73 61.82
CA SER A 6 37.78 11.34 61.78
C SER A 6 37.97 12.09 60.46
N PRO A 7 38.64 13.25 60.42
CA PRO A 7 38.93 13.96 59.18
C PRO A 7 39.64 13.09 58.13
N MET A 8 40.50 12.16 58.56
CA MET A 8 41.13 11.18 57.64
C MET A 8 40.12 10.17 57.10
N ASP A 9 39.06 9.86 57.87
CA ASP A 9 38.01 8.96 57.44
C ASP A 9 37.14 9.55 56.33
N LEU A 10 36.85 10.85 56.44
CA LEU A 10 36.13 11.57 55.41
C LEU A 10 36.96 11.70 54.13
N GLN A 11 38.27 11.92 54.27
CA GLN A 11 39.17 12.14 53.14
C GLN A 11 39.38 10.88 52.29
N TRP A 12 39.47 9.69 52.90
CA TRP A 12 39.55 8.45 52.10
C TRP A 12 38.25 8.16 51.35
N ARG A 13 37.09 8.52 51.93
CA ARG A 13 35.79 8.36 51.27
C ARG A 13 35.66 9.27 50.07
N ILE A 14 36.09 10.52 50.20
CA ILE A 14 36.11 11.48 49.10
C ILE A 14 37.01 10.96 47.98
N ALA A 15 38.24 10.55 48.28
CA ALA A 15 39.15 9.99 47.27
C ALA A 15 38.58 8.73 46.59
N ALA A 16 37.95 7.83 47.35
CA ALA A 16 37.30 6.64 46.80
C ALA A 16 36.11 6.98 45.89
N LEU A 17 35.34 8.02 46.22
CA LEU A 17 34.25 8.51 45.37
C LEU A 17 34.78 9.20 44.11
N GLU A 18 35.89 9.93 44.20
CA GLU A 18 36.57 10.53 43.05
C GLU A 18 37.09 9.46 42.09
N ASP A 19 37.71 8.40 42.61
CA ASP A 19 38.14 7.24 41.80
C ASP A 19 36.96 6.53 41.13
N GLN A 20 35.84 6.36 41.85
CA GLN A 20 34.61 5.79 41.28
C GLN A 20 34.02 6.66 40.17
N LEU A 21 34.01 7.99 40.34
CA LEU A 21 33.57 8.94 39.32
C LEU A 21 34.48 8.90 38.08
N ALA A 22 35.80 8.82 38.28
CA ALA A 22 36.75 8.70 37.19
C ALA A 22 36.56 7.39 36.40
N ALA A 23 36.36 6.27 37.10
CA ALA A 23 36.07 4.98 36.48
C ALA A 23 34.75 5.01 35.68
N ALA A 24 33.70 5.63 36.22
CA ALA A 24 32.43 5.80 35.52
C ALA A 24 32.59 6.63 34.23
N ALA A 25 33.36 7.72 34.27
CA ALA A 25 33.63 8.54 33.09
C ALA A 25 34.38 7.77 31.98
N VAL A 26 35.30 6.85 32.35
CA VAL A 26 35.95 5.96 31.38
C VAL A 26 34.93 5.04 30.72
N THR A 27 34.02 4.43 31.49
CA THR A 27 32.97 3.57 30.93
C THR A 27 32.03 4.31 29.98
N GLU A 28 31.69 5.56 30.28
CA GLU A 28 30.85 6.40 29.43
C GLU A 28 31.54 6.72 28.10
N LYS A 29 32.85 7.00 28.13
CA LYS A 29 33.65 7.25 26.93
C LYS A 29 33.76 6.01 26.05
N GLU A 30 33.94 4.83 26.64
CA GLU A 30 33.98 3.57 25.88
C GLU A 30 32.60 3.21 25.30
N LEU A 31 31.51 3.44 26.03
CA LEU A 31 30.15 3.27 25.52
C LEU A 31 29.87 4.19 24.32
N ARG A 32 30.29 5.46 24.40
CA ARG A 32 30.17 6.41 23.27
C ARG A 32 30.93 5.94 22.02
N LYS A 33 32.14 5.40 22.19
CA LYS A 33 32.93 4.85 21.07
C LYS A 33 32.25 3.63 20.46
N ALA A 34 31.73 2.71 21.29
CA ALA A 34 31.00 1.54 20.80
C ALA A 34 29.76 1.94 19.99
N LEU A 35 28.97 2.90 20.51
CA LEU A 35 27.78 3.41 19.80
C LEU A 35 28.15 4.13 18.48
N ALA A 36 29.28 4.84 18.44
CA ALA A 36 29.80 5.43 17.20
C ALA A 36 30.17 4.35 16.19
N SER A 37 30.85 3.28 16.62
CA SER A 37 31.21 2.16 15.74
C SER A 37 29.99 1.41 15.19
N GLU A 38 28.92 1.27 15.96
CA GLU A 38 27.67 0.65 15.51
C GLU A 38 26.96 1.50 14.45
N LYS A 39 26.94 2.82 14.64
CA LYS A 39 26.42 3.77 13.64
C LYS A 39 27.23 3.76 12.36
N ASP A 40 28.55 3.69 12.45
CA ASP A 40 29.42 3.59 11.28
C ASP A 40 29.17 2.27 10.52
N LEU A 41 29.09 1.13 11.22
CA LEU A 41 28.72 -0.17 10.65
C LEU A 41 27.35 -0.13 9.95
N ARG A 42 26.36 0.52 10.56
CA ARG A 42 25.03 0.72 9.97
C ARG A 42 25.11 1.56 8.70
N MET A 43 25.84 2.67 8.71
CA MET A 43 26.01 3.53 7.54
C MET A 43 26.76 2.81 6.40
N PHE A 44 27.77 1.99 6.72
CA PHE A 44 28.45 1.12 5.74
C PHE A 44 27.53 0.01 5.20
N ALA A 45 26.65 -0.56 6.02
CA ALA A 45 25.66 -1.54 5.59
C ALA A 45 24.58 -0.91 4.70
N GLU A 46 24.09 0.28 5.04
CA GLU A 46 23.10 1.04 4.26
C GLU A 46 23.68 1.47 2.90
N THR A 47 24.93 1.96 2.86
CA THR A 47 25.61 2.29 1.59
C THR A 47 25.92 1.06 0.75
N ARG A 48 26.27 -0.08 1.36
CA ARG A 48 26.45 -1.34 0.63
C ARG A 48 25.12 -1.84 0.07
N ALA A 49 24.03 -1.82 0.84
CA ALA A 49 22.70 -2.17 0.36
C ALA A 49 22.24 -1.25 -0.80
N ALA A 50 22.45 0.07 -0.68
CA ALA A 50 22.15 1.01 -1.75
C ALA A 50 22.98 0.75 -3.03
N LYS A 51 24.26 0.33 -2.88
CA LYS A 51 25.11 -0.06 -4.01
C LYS A 51 24.66 -1.37 -4.66
N THR A 52 24.34 -2.39 -3.87
CA THR A 52 23.81 -3.67 -4.39
C THR A 52 22.47 -3.49 -5.11
N MET A 53 21.61 -2.58 -4.63
CA MET A 53 20.36 -2.23 -5.33
C MET A 53 20.62 -1.49 -6.64
N ARG A 54 21.63 -0.63 -6.72
CA ARG A 54 21.97 0.10 -7.95
C ARG A 54 22.53 -0.80 -9.04
N GLU A 55 23.38 -1.77 -8.70
CA GLU A 55 23.90 -2.78 -9.65
C GLU A 55 22.85 -3.83 -10.05
N SER A 56 21.76 -3.99 -9.29
CA SER A 56 20.65 -4.89 -9.63
C SER A 56 19.56 -4.25 -10.50
N LEU A 57 19.62 -2.92 -10.70
CA LEU A 57 18.68 -2.16 -11.54
C LEU A 57 19.14 -2.03 -13.01
N ASP A 58 20.31 -2.57 -13.35
CA ASP A 58 20.82 -2.66 -14.72
C ASP A 58 20.46 -4.00 -15.41
N CYS A 59 19.53 -4.76 -14.85
CA CYS A 59 18.73 -5.73 -15.62
C CYS A 59 17.45 -5.01 -16.04
N ALA A 60 17.38 -4.61 -17.31
CA ALA A 60 16.27 -3.87 -17.89
C ALA A 60 14.90 -4.46 -17.50
N ASP A 61 13.98 -3.56 -17.21
CA ASP A 61 12.54 -3.73 -17.00
C ASP A 61 11.89 -4.32 -18.28
N GLU A 62 12.22 -5.55 -18.67
CA GLU A 62 11.56 -6.27 -19.77
C GLU A 62 10.23 -6.82 -19.26
N ARG A 63 9.28 -5.93 -19.01
CA ARG A 63 7.88 -6.34 -18.94
C ARG A 63 7.55 -6.98 -20.28
N PRO A 64 6.94 -8.18 -20.29
CA PRO A 64 6.61 -8.82 -21.55
C PRO A 64 5.66 -7.89 -22.32
N SER A 65 5.92 -7.70 -23.62
CA SER A 65 5.14 -6.85 -24.52
C SER A 65 4.59 -7.69 -25.69
N TRP A 66 3.56 -7.19 -26.37
CA TRP A 66 3.03 -7.79 -27.59
C TRP A 66 2.92 -6.77 -28.71
N ILE A 67 3.18 -7.22 -29.93
CA ILE A 67 3.07 -6.38 -31.12
C ILE A 67 1.67 -6.59 -31.71
N CYS A 68 0.92 -5.50 -31.85
CA CYS A 68 -0.38 -5.53 -32.48
C CYS A 68 -0.25 -5.96 -33.95
N VAL A 69 -0.93 -7.04 -34.33
CA VAL A 69 -0.91 -7.56 -35.72
C VAL A 69 -1.58 -6.62 -36.73
N THR A 70 -2.42 -5.69 -36.25
CA THR A 70 -3.16 -4.74 -37.12
C THR A 70 -2.36 -3.49 -37.44
N CYS A 71 -1.68 -2.90 -36.45
CA CYS A 71 -1.02 -1.60 -36.60
C CYS A 71 0.45 -1.59 -36.15
N THR A 72 1.02 -2.76 -35.85
CA THR A 72 2.42 -2.97 -35.44
C THR A 72 2.87 -2.21 -34.19
N LEU A 73 1.93 -1.66 -33.40
CA LEU A 73 2.25 -0.99 -32.14
C LEU A 73 2.61 -2.04 -31.08
N GLU A 74 3.72 -1.80 -30.39
CA GLU A 74 4.08 -2.54 -29.18
C GLU A 74 3.21 -2.09 -28.01
N ASN A 75 2.51 -3.04 -27.39
CA ASN A 75 1.62 -2.81 -26.26
C ASN A 75 2.09 -3.63 -25.06
N ASP A 76 1.70 -3.17 -23.87
CA ASP A 76 1.87 -3.91 -22.63
C ASP A 76 1.06 -5.22 -22.68
N MET A 77 1.62 -6.33 -22.18
CA MET A 77 0.94 -7.62 -22.13
C MET A 77 -0.33 -7.62 -21.27
N ASP A 78 -0.47 -6.68 -20.34
CA ASP A 78 -1.70 -6.52 -19.55
C ASP A 78 -2.86 -5.94 -20.37
N LEU A 79 -2.58 -5.35 -21.53
CA LEU A 79 -3.61 -4.82 -22.42
C LEU A 79 -4.15 -5.90 -23.36
N GLY A 80 -5.43 -6.26 -23.17
CA GLY A 80 -6.17 -7.15 -24.09
C GLY A 80 -6.53 -6.50 -25.45
N ILE A 81 -6.32 -5.19 -25.61
CA ILE A 81 -6.59 -4.41 -26.82
C ILE A 81 -5.41 -3.48 -27.14
N CYS A 82 -5.21 -3.18 -28.42
CA CYS A 82 -4.19 -2.23 -28.84
C CYS A 82 -4.56 -0.79 -28.47
N SER A 83 -3.66 -0.05 -27.84
CA SER A 83 -3.89 1.33 -27.40
C SER A 83 -4.06 2.34 -28.54
N ALA A 84 -3.57 2.03 -29.75
CA ALA A 84 -3.73 2.92 -30.92
C ALA A 84 -4.94 2.58 -31.79
N CYS A 85 -5.12 1.32 -32.16
CA CYS A 85 -6.16 0.91 -33.12
C CYS A 85 -7.32 0.14 -32.49
N GLN A 86 -7.26 -0.14 -31.19
CA GLN A 86 -8.29 -0.84 -30.41
C GLN A 86 -8.55 -2.28 -30.86
N SER A 87 -7.72 -2.84 -31.75
CA SER A 87 -7.82 -4.25 -32.16
C SER A 87 -7.45 -5.18 -31.00
N PRO A 88 -8.18 -6.29 -30.80
CA PRO A 88 -7.91 -7.23 -29.71
C PRO A 88 -6.59 -7.98 -29.91
N ARG A 89 -5.97 -8.39 -28.81
CA ARG A 89 -4.76 -9.23 -28.82
C ARG A 89 -5.10 -10.65 -29.27
N GLU A 90 -4.40 -11.16 -30.28
CA GLU A 90 -4.48 -12.57 -30.66
C GLU A 90 -3.85 -13.44 -29.57
N GLY A 91 -4.57 -14.46 -29.08
CA GLY A 91 -4.07 -15.33 -28.01
C GLY A 91 -4.00 -14.67 -26.63
N GLY A 92 -4.64 -13.52 -26.42
CA GLY A 92 -5.00 -13.02 -25.09
C GLY A 92 -5.85 -14.04 -24.37
N GLU A 93 -5.48 -14.40 -23.14
CA GLU A 93 -6.43 -15.04 -22.23
C GLU A 93 -7.62 -14.07 -22.13
N ARG A 94 -8.75 -14.46 -22.74
CA ARG A 94 -10.03 -13.85 -22.36
C ARG A 94 -10.12 -14.09 -20.85
N LYS A 95 -10.42 -13.05 -20.07
CA LYS A 95 -10.86 -13.22 -18.68
C LYS A 95 -11.79 -14.43 -18.63
N SER A 96 -11.56 -15.32 -17.67
CA SER A 96 -12.35 -16.54 -17.57
C SER A 96 -13.83 -16.16 -17.61
N LEU A 97 -14.67 -17.00 -18.21
CA LEU A 97 -16.12 -16.74 -18.24
C LEU A 97 -16.68 -16.45 -16.84
N GLU A 98 -16.05 -17.03 -15.82
CA GLU A 98 -16.32 -16.82 -14.39
C GLU A 98 -16.07 -15.37 -13.94
N GLU A 99 -14.97 -14.72 -14.37
CA GLU A 99 -14.66 -13.32 -14.01
C GLU A 99 -15.59 -12.31 -14.71
N GLU A 100 -16.06 -12.61 -15.92
CA GLU A 100 -17.05 -11.78 -16.62
C GLU A 100 -18.46 -11.96 -16.02
N GLU A 101 -18.77 -13.15 -15.49
CA GLU A 101 -20.02 -13.42 -14.77
C GLU A 101 -20.07 -12.63 -13.45
N ASP A 102 -19.02 -12.68 -12.64
CA ASP A 102 -18.88 -11.84 -11.43
C ASP A 102 -18.86 -10.35 -11.77
N ALA A 103 -18.17 -10.06 -12.88
CA ALA A 103 -18.27 -8.89 -13.73
C ALA A 103 -19.68 -8.34 -13.83
N SER A 104 -20.72 -9.17 -13.91
CA SER A 104 -22.12 -8.82 -14.16
C SER A 104 -23.04 -8.90 -12.94
N LEU A 105 -22.55 -9.37 -11.80
CA LEU A 105 -23.32 -9.56 -10.56
C LEU A 105 -23.59 -8.25 -9.80
N CYS A 106 -24.68 -8.27 -9.03
CA CYS A 106 -25.14 -7.18 -8.19
C CYS A 106 -24.06 -6.78 -7.19
N SER A 107 -23.64 -5.52 -7.21
CA SER A 107 -22.64 -5.00 -6.27
C SER A 107 -23.10 -4.97 -4.81
N ILE A 108 -24.40 -5.11 -4.54
CA ILE A 108 -24.98 -5.06 -3.18
C ILE A 108 -25.12 -6.47 -2.59
N CYS A 109 -25.69 -7.43 -3.32
CA CYS A 109 -25.91 -8.80 -2.82
C CYS A 109 -24.95 -9.84 -3.38
N MET A 110 -24.25 -9.57 -4.48
CA MET A 110 -23.35 -10.51 -5.16
C MET A 110 -24.01 -11.84 -5.59
N GLU A 111 -25.34 -11.89 -5.66
CA GLU A 111 -26.10 -13.11 -5.96
C GLU A 111 -26.85 -13.05 -7.30
N ALA A 112 -27.36 -11.87 -7.67
CA ALA A 112 -28.21 -11.67 -8.85
C ALA A 112 -27.53 -10.79 -9.88
N GLN A 113 -27.91 -10.89 -11.16
CA GLN A 113 -27.40 -10.03 -12.21
C GLN A 113 -27.77 -8.55 -11.98
N ARG A 114 -26.91 -7.64 -12.40
CA ARG A 114 -27.23 -6.21 -12.43
C ARG A 114 -28.26 -5.91 -13.51
N ASP A 115 -29.52 -5.91 -13.12
CA ASP A 115 -30.66 -5.69 -14.02
C ASP A 115 -31.48 -4.45 -13.64
N ALA A 116 -30.97 -3.56 -12.79
CA ALA A 116 -31.66 -2.34 -12.40
C ALA A 116 -30.88 -1.05 -12.66
N VAL A 117 -31.61 -0.02 -13.10
CA VAL A 117 -31.11 1.33 -13.37
C VAL A 117 -31.79 2.37 -12.47
N PHE A 118 -31.00 3.30 -11.94
CA PHE A 118 -31.46 4.49 -11.23
C PHE A 118 -31.58 5.65 -12.21
N VAL A 119 -32.78 6.19 -12.42
CA VAL A 119 -33.07 7.19 -13.46
C VAL A 119 -33.06 8.62 -12.89
N HIS A 120 -32.17 9.46 -13.42
CA HIS A 120 -32.02 10.89 -13.13
C HIS A 120 -32.51 11.76 -14.31
N GLY A 121 -33.62 11.37 -14.93
CA GLY A 121 -34.27 12.10 -16.01
C GLY A 121 -33.61 11.90 -17.35
N LYS A 122 -32.49 12.59 -17.60
CA LYS A 122 -31.72 12.45 -18.86
C LYS A 122 -30.57 11.46 -18.74
N THR A 123 -30.20 11.08 -17.53
CA THR A 123 -29.11 10.14 -17.24
C THR A 123 -29.63 9.00 -16.39
N ALA A 124 -28.94 7.86 -16.41
CA ALA A 124 -29.25 6.73 -15.56
C ALA A 124 -27.97 5.95 -15.23
N HIS A 125 -27.94 5.30 -14.06
CA HIS A 125 -26.83 4.47 -13.64
C HIS A 125 -27.29 3.05 -13.33
N GLN A 126 -26.64 2.05 -13.93
CA GLN A 126 -26.84 0.63 -13.61
C GLN A 126 -25.86 0.22 -12.53
N ALA A 127 -26.35 -0.24 -11.38
CA ALA A 127 -25.48 -0.51 -10.22
C ALA A 127 -25.71 -1.87 -9.55
N CYS A 128 -26.95 -2.35 -9.51
CA CYS A 128 -27.36 -3.52 -8.74
C CYS A 128 -28.54 -4.25 -9.39
N CYS A 129 -28.99 -5.35 -8.78
CA CYS A 129 -30.24 -6.02 -9.16
C CYS A 129 -31.47 -5.23 -8.72
N LEU A 130 -32.64 -5.56 -9.30
CA LEU A 130 -33.91 -4.90 -9.00
C LEU A 130 -34.29 -4.97 -7.52
N ALA A 131 -34.16 -6.14 -6.89
CA ALA A 131 -34.52 -6.30 -5.48
C ALA A 131 -33.72 -5.36 -4.56
N CYS A 132 -32.41 -5.23 -4.79
CA CYS A 132 -31.58 -4.29 -4.03
C CYS A 132 -31.91 -2.83 -4.37
N ALA A 133 -32.19 -2.52 -5.63
CA ALA A 133 -32.55 -1.16 -6.04
C ALA A 133 -33.88 -0.69 -5.43
N GLU A 134 -34.88 -1.56 -5.33
CA GLU A 134 -36.15 -1.25 -4.65
C GLU A 134 -35.94 -0.95 -3.17
N ILE A 135 -35.04 -1.69 -2.49
CA ILE A 135 -34.68 -1.40 -1.09
C ILE A 135 -34.04 -0.01 -0.96
N VAL A 136 -33.16 0.36 -1.89
CA VAL A 136 -32.54 1.70 -1.92
C VAL A 136 -33.61 2.78 -2.08
N GLN A 137 -34.56 2.58 -3.02
CA GLN A 137 -35.66 3.51 -3.27
C GLN A 137 -36.61 3.63 -2.07
N GLN A 138 -37.03 2.51 -1.48
CA GLN A 138 -37.92 2.49 -0.31
C GLN A 138 -37.28 3.18 0.91
N LYS A 139 -35.97 3.04 1.09
CA LYS A 139 -35.23 3.70 2.16
C LYS A 139 -34.91 5.17 1.86
N GLY A 140 -35.28 5.69 0.68
CA GLY A 140 -34.98 7.06 0.27
C GLY A 140 -33.47 7.35 0.20
N LYS A 141 -32.64 6.32 -0.05
CA LYS A 141 -31.20 6.49 -0.22
C LYS A 141 -30.89 7.01 -1.63
N PRO A 142 -29.81 7.79 -1.83
CA PRO A 142 -29.43 8.28 -3.15
C PRO A 142 -28.89 7.16 -4.04
N CYS A 143 -28.69 7.47 -5.32
CA CYS A 143 -28.08 6.54 -6.28
C CYS A 143 -26.69 6.08 -5.77
N PRO A 144 -26.38 4.77 -5.78
CA PRO A 144 -25.08 4.26 -5.31
C PRO A 144 -23.87 4.71 -6.14
N ILE A 145 -24.08 5.13 -7.39
CA ILE A 145 -22.99 5.50 -8.32
C ILE A 145 -22.61 6.98 -8.19
N CYS A 146 -23.59 7.88 -8.21
CA CYS A 146 -23.34 9.33 -8.21
C CYS A 146 -23.77 10.05 -6.92
N GLN A 147 -24.41 9.36 -5.98
CA GLN A 147 -24.95 9.95 -4.73
C GLN A 147 -26.02 11.05 -4.92
N GLU A 148 -26.58 11.18 -6.12
CA GLU A 148 -27.69 12.11 -6.38
C GLU A 148 -29.07 11.47 -6.15
N PRO A 149 -30.11 12.27 -5.87
CA PRO A 149 -31.50 11.81 -5.91
C PRO A 149 -31.86 11.30 -7.30
N PHE A 150 -32.65 10.24 -7.37
CA PHE A 150 -33.20 9.68 -8.60
C PHE A 150 -34.72 9.70 -8.57
N MET A 151 -35.34 9.69 -9.75
CA MET A 151 -36.80 9.73 -9.88
C MET A 151 -37.43 8.36 -9.74
N LEU A 152 -36.82 7.34 -10.33
CA LEU A 152 -37.33 5.97 -10.29
C LEU A 152 -36.22 4.94 -10.48
N VAL A 153 -36.53 3.70 -10.10
CA VAL A 153 -35.80 2.50 -10.48
C VAL A 153 -36.53 1.81 -11.63
N ALA A 154 -35.80 1.34 -12.65
CA ALA A 154 -36.35 0.52 -13.73
C ALA A 154 -35.54 -0.77 -13.93
N LYS A 155 -36.21 -1.83 -14.37
CA LYS A 155 -35.59 -3.11 -14.75
C LYS A 155 -35.13 -3.05 -16.21
N VAL A 156 -33.92 -3.55 -16.47
CA VAL A 156 -33.35 -3.77 -17.80
C VAL A 156 -33.50 -5.26 -18.15
N PHE A 157 -33.92 -5.55 -19.38
CA PHE A 157 -34.15 -6.90 -19.90
C PHE A 157 -33.14 -7.25 -21.00
#